data_AF-A0A8I0P2E9-F1
#
_entry.id   AF-A0A8I0P2E9-F1
#
_cell.length_a   1.000
_cell.length_b   1.000
_cell.length_c   1.000
_cell.angle_alpha   90.00
_cell.angle_beta   90.00
_cell.angle_gamma   90.00
#
_symmetry.space_group_name_H-M   'P 1'
#
loop_
_entity.id
_entity.type
_entity.pdbx_description
1 polymer ?
#
loop_
_entity_poly.entity_id
_entity_poly.type
_entity_poly.pdbx_seq_one_letter_code
_entity_poly.pdbx_strand_id
1 'polypeptide(L)'
;MPDADDVLGVLTEQIQSHFQMPIAELRRAVVAAPQAHSEATTIVRWHGLLTEAQQVLNSAEEALAQALAHHVDTVPDGEFVELPEHVMRLADSVNSAHTVREGRAMTVRHLLDPQAIGNRSPGAWRGTAPTARRGPALPTTAPSVPDTAQAPVRGAAR
;
A
#
# COMPACT_ATOMS: atom_id res chain seq x y z
N MET A 1 -9.67 -3.13 24.08
CA MET A 1 -9.20 -3.52 22.73
C MET A 1 -9.35 -2.28 21.88
N PRO A 2 -8.33 -1.81 21.14
CA PRO A 2 -8.63 -0.87 20.07
C PRO A 2 -9.61 -1.57 19.13
N ASP A 3 -10.73 -0.91 18.80
CA ASP A 3 -11.69 -1.47 17.86
C ASP A 3 -10.94 -1.80 16.57
N ALA A 4 -11.03 -3.05 16.13
CA ALA A 4 -10.36 -3.51 14.92
C ALA A 4 -10.81 -2.70 13.67
N ASP A 5 -11.90 -1.95 13.80
CA ASP A 5 -12.48 -1.08 12.79
C ASP A 5 -11.70 0.25 12.63
N ASP A 6 -11.01 0.76 13.66
CA ASP A 6 -10.21 1.99 13.55
C ASP A 6 -8.77 1.73 13.07
N VAL A 7 -8.63 1.10 11.91
CA VAL A 7 -7.31 0.83 11.35
C VAL A 7 -6.53 2.13 11.03
N LEU A 8 -7.20 3.25 10.74
CA LEU A 8 -6.51 4.53 10.54
C LEU A 8 -5.88 5.03 11.85
N GLY A 9 -6.62 4.97 12.96
CA GLY A 9 -6.11 5.30 14.29
C GLY A 9 -4.95 4.41 14.69
N VAL A 10 -5.12 3.09 14.59
CA VAL A 10 -4.06 2.11 14.91
C VAL A 10 -2.78 2.36 14.10
N LEU A 11 -2.90 2.57 12.79
CA LEU A 11 -1.72 2.85 11.96
C LEU A 11 -1.11 4.23 12.26
N THR A 12 -1.93 5.22 12.62
CA THR A 12 -1.43 6.52 13.07
C THR A 12 -0.59 6.38 14.35
N GLU A 13 -1.06 5.60 15.33
CA GLU A 13 -0.33 5.31 16.57
C GLU A 13 0.96 4.54 16.32
N GLN A 14 0.95 3.56 15.39
CA GLN A 14 2.15 2.81 15.02
C GLN A 14 3.19 3.71 14.36
N ILE A 15 2.79 4.63 13.47
CA ILE A 15 3.70 5.62 12.88
C ILE A 15 4.30 6.50 13.97
N GLN A 16 3.48 7.01 14.89
CA GLN A 16 3.94 7.87 15.98
C GLN A 16 4.92 7.14 16.90
N SER A 17 4.64 5.87 17.21
CA SER A 17 5.53 5.01 17.99
C SER A 17 6.84 4.73 17.27
N HIS A 18 6.82 4.50 15.95
CA HIS A 18 8.01 4.25 15.14
C HIS A 18 8.95 5.46 15.11
N PHE A 19 8.38 6.66 14.99
CA PHE A 19 9.14 7.92 14.90
C PHE A 19 9.32 8.63 16.24
N GLN A 20 8.68 8.16 17.31
CA GLN A 20 8.64 8.80 18.63
C GLN A 20 8.22 10.28 18.54
N MET A 21 7.29 10.59 17.64
CA MET A 21 6.87 11.94 17.30
C MET A 21 5.41 11.98 16.83
N PRO A 22 4.61 12.99 17.23
CA PRO A 22 3.25 13.16 16.72
C PRO A 22 3.20 13.28 15.19
N ILE A 23 2.16 12.74 14.55
CA ILE A 23 2.04 12.72 13.08
C ILE A 23 2.06 14.13 12.46
N ALA A 24 1.51 15.12 13.17
CA ALA A 24 1.53 16.52 12.74
C ALA A 24 2.95 17.14 12.78
N GLU A 25 3.76 16.76 13.76
CA GLU A 25 5.17 17.17 13.84
C GLU A 25 6.00 16.46 12.78
N LEU A 26 5.78 15.16 12.58
CA LEU A 26 6.44 14.38 11.55
C LEU A 26 6.19 14.96 10.14
N ARG A 27 4.94 15.33 9.84
CA ARG A 27 4.56 16.02 8.60
C ARG A 27 5.34 17.33 8.41
N ARG A 28 5.46 18.15 9.46
CA ARG A 28 6.25 19.39 9.41
C ARG A 28 7.73 19.13 9.18
N ALA A 29 8.31 18.13 9.86
CA ALA A 29 9.71 17.76 9.71
C ALA A 29 10.04 17.27 8.29
N VAL A 30 9.15 16.44 7.71
CA VAL A 30 9.26 15.97 6.32
C VAL A 30 9.20 17.13 5.32
N VAL A 31 8.29 18.09 5.51
CA VAL A 31 8.20 19.27 4.64
C VAL A 31 9.47 20.13 4.72
N ALA A 32 10.04 20.30 5.92
CA ALA A 32 11.23 21.10 6.14
C ALA A 32 12.50 20.47 5.53
N ALA A 33 12.63 19.15 5.59
CA ALA A 33 13.82 18.45 5.08
C ALA A 33 13.48 17.05 4.50
N PRO A 34 12.86 16.98 3.29
CA PRO A 34 12.39 15.72 2.71
C PRO A 34 13.53 14.72 2.47
N GLN A 35 14.68 15.21 1.98
CA GLN A 35 15.82 14.37 1.61
C GLN A 35 16.60 13.83 2.81
N ALA A 36 16.47 14.48 3.98
CA ALA A 36 17.10 14.01 5.21
C ALA A 36 16.35 12.80 5.82
N HIS A 37 15.08 12.60 5.45
CA HIS A 37 14.21 11.59 6.03
C HIS A 37 13.37 10.88 4.96
N SER A 38 14.03 10.17 4.04
CA SER A 38 13.36 9.53 2.90
C SER A 38 12.29 8.49 3.31
N GLU A 39 12.55 7.74 4.39
CA GLU A 39 11.61 6.78 4.98
C GLU A 39 10.37 7.48 5.54
N ALA A 40 10.58 8.49 6.40
CA ALA A 40 9.50 9.29 6.99
C ALA A 40 8.66 9.98 5.92
N THR A 41 9.31 10.50 4.86
CA THR A 41 8.62 11.10 3.72
C THR A 41 7.69 10.11 3.02
N THR A 42 8.16 8.88 2.83
CA THR A 42 7.39 7.81 2.18
C THR A 42 6.21 7.40 3.07
N ILE A 43 6.44 7.17 4.36
CA ILE A 43 5.39 6.77 5.30
C ILE A 43 4.32 7.86 5.45
N VAL A 44 4.72 9.13 5.61
CA VAL A 44 3.79 10.26 5.71
C VAL A 44 2.93 10.39 4.46
N ARG A 45 3.52 10.19 3.27
CA ARG A 45 2.76 10.19 2.01
C ARG A 45 1.72 9.08 2.00
N TRP A 46 2.09 7.86 2.35
CA TRP A 46 1.17 6.72 2.36
C TRP A 46 0.09 6.84 3.44
N HIS A 47 0.41 7.43 4.59
CA HIS A 47 -0.57 7.80 5.61
C HIS A 47 -1.58 8.83 5.11
N GLY A 48 -1.14 9.82 4.34
CA GLY A 48 -2.03 10.77 3.66
C GLY A 48 -3.00 10.06 2.72
N LEU A 49 -2.49 9.18 1.84
CA LEU A 49 -3.32 8.39 0.93
C LEU A 49 -4.31 7.46 1.64
N LEU A 50 -3.92 6.89 2.79
CA LEU A 50 -4.82 6.11 3.63
C LEU A 50 -5.92 6.97 4.25
N THR A 51 -5.58 8.18 4.70
CA THR A 51 -6.55 9.14 5.25
C THR A 51 -7.60 9.52 4.20
N GLU A 52 -7.15 9.82 2.98
CA GLU A 52 -8.04 10.10 1.84
C GLU A 52 -8.94 8.90 1.51
N ALA A 53 -8.37 7.69 1.45
CA ALA A 53 -9.14 6.48 1.18
C ALA A 53 -10.20 6.20 2.26
N GLN A 54 -9.89 6.47 3.53
CA GLN A 54 -10.86 6.36 4.63
C GLN A 54 -12.01 7.37 4.47
N GLN A 55 -11.73 8.61 4.08
CA GLN A 55 -12.77 9.61 3.83
C GLN A 55 -13.69 9.22 2.68
N VAL A 56 -13.13 8.67 1.59
CA VAL A 56 -13.90 8.16 0.46
C VAL A 56 -14.78 6.99 0.88
N LEU A 57 -14.25 6.04 1.67
CA LEU A 57 -15.03 4.93 2.20
C LEU A 57 -16.20 5.41 3.06
N ASN A 58 -15.94 6.28 4.04
CA ASN A 58 -16.99 6.82 4.90
C ASN A 58 -18.09 7.53 4.09
N SER A 59 -17.71 8.28 3.05
CA SER A 59 -18.67 8.96 2.18
C SER A 59 -19.51 7.99 1.35
N ALA A 60 -18.91 6.90 0.88
CA ALA A 60 -19.62 5.86 0.13
C ALA A 60 -20.58 5.07 1.03
N GLU A 61 -20.17 4.75 2.26
CA GLU A 61 -21.00 4.06 3.26
C GLU A 61 -22.20 4.92 3.66
N GLU A 62 -21.99 6.21 3.92
CA GLU A 62 -23.05 7.16 4.21
C GLU A 62 -24.05 7.27 3.05
N ALA A 63 -23.55 7.36 1.81
CA ALA A 63 -24.42 7.42 0.63
C ALA A 63 -25.24 6.14 0.44
N LEU A 64 -24.66 4.97 0.68
CA LEU A 64 -25.37 3.70 0.64
C LEU A 64 -26.42 3.61 1.76
N ALA A 65 -26.07 4.00 2.98
CA ALA A 65 -26.97 4.02 4.12
C ALA A 65 -28.19 4.93 3.87
N GLN A 66 -27.97 6.12 3.31
CA GLN A 66 -29.05 7.04 2.93
C GLN A 66 -29.95 6.45 1.84
N ALA A 67 -29.37 5.82 0.82
CA ALA A 67 -30.15 5.20 -0.25
C ALA A 67 -30.98 4.00 0.24
N LEU A 68 -30.42 3.18 1.13
CA LEU A 68 -31.14 2.07 1.75
C LEU A 68 -32.25 2.55 2.69
N ALA A 69 -32.00 3.58 3.50
CA ALA A 69 -33.03 4.18 4.35
C ALA A 69 -34.20 4.69 3.52
N HIS A 70 -33.92 5.42 2.42
CA HIS A 70 -34.96 5.88 1.51
C HIS A 70 -35.73 4.72 0.86
N HIS A 71 -35.05 3.66 0.46
CA HIS A 71 -35.70 2.49 -0.11
C HIS A 71 -36.67 1.84 0.89
N VAL A 72 -36.25 1.64 2.14
CA VAL A 72 -37.08 1.09 3.22
C VAL A 72 -38.32 1.96 3.46
N ASP A 73 -38.18 3.29 3.47
CA ASP A 73 -39.32 4.20 3.65
C ASP A 73 -40.34 4.15 2.50
N THR A 74 -39.91 3.74 1.30
CA THR A 74 -40.76 3.68 0.10
C THR A 74 -41.41 2.34 -0.15
N VAL A 75 -40.86 1.25 0.40
CA VAL A 75 -41.35 -0.11 0.18
C VAL A 75 -42.26 -0.53 1.34
N PRO A 76 -43.52 -0.91 1.09
CA PRO A 76 -44.42 -1.38 2.14
C PRO A 76 -43.89 -2.62 2.87
N ASP A 77 -44.13 -2.68 4.17
CA ASP A 77 -43.78 -3.83 4.99
C ASP A 77 -44.42 -5.13 4.42
N GLY A 78 -43.59 -6.13 4.16
CA GLY A 78 -44.02 -7.46 3.71
C GLY A 78 -43.98 -7.66 2.19
N GLU A 79 -43.61 -6.66 1.40
CA GLU A 79 -43.36 -6.80 -0.04
C GLU A 79 -41.86 -6.94 -0.32
N PHE A 80 -41.46 -8.01 -0.99
CA PHE A 80 -40.08 -8.18 -1.44
C PHE A 80 -39.89 -7.45 -2.76
N VAL A 81 -39.26 -6.27 -2.71
CA VAL A 81 -38.93 -5.47 -3.89
C VAL A 81 -37.41 -5.56 -4.11
N GLU A 82 -37.02 -5.78 -5.37
CA GLU A 82 -35.61 -5.80 -5.75
C GLU A 82 -34.96 -4.44 -5.49
N LEU A 83 -33.71 -4.45 -5.02
CA LEU A 83 -32.95 -3.23 -4.80
C LEU A 83 -32.78 -2.48 -6.13
N PRO A 84 -33.10 -1.18 -6.17
CA PRO A 84 -32.86 -0.39 -7.37
C PRO A 84 -31.39 -0.43 -7.80
N GLU A 85 -31.14 -0.43 -9.11
CA GLU A 85 -29.77 -0.47 -9.69
C GLU A 85 -28.84 0.59 -9.10
N HIS A 86 -29.34 1.78 -8.76
CA HIS A 86 -28.53 2.82 -8.14
C HIS A 86 -28.02 2.45 -6.73
N VAL A 87 -28.79 1.69 -5.95
CA VAL A 87 -28.37 1.17 -4.64
C VAL A 87 -27.29 0.12 -4.81
N MET A 88 -27.45 -0.76 -5.80
CA MET A 88 -26.44 -1.77 -6.14
C MET A 88 -25.11 -1.11 -6.55
N ARG A 89 -25.15 -0.05 -7.36
CA ARG A 89 -23.94 0.72 -7.72
C ARG A 89 -23.28 1.40 -6.52
N LEU A 90 -24.04 1.85 -5.53
CA LEU A 90 -23.48 2.40 -4.28
C LEU A 90 -22.80 1.30 -3.45
N ALA A 91 -23.37 0.10 -3.40
CA ALA A 91 -22.73 -1.05 -2.75
C ALA A 91 -21.39 -1.42 -3.41
N ASP A 92 -21.34 -1.44 -4.74
CA ASP A 92 -20.09 -1.65 -5.49
C ASP A 92 -19.05 -0.54 -5.21
N SER A 93 -19.51 0.71 -5.05
CA SER A 93 -18.66 1.85 -4.70
C SER A 93 -18.04 1.68 -3.31
N VAL A 94 -18.81 1.24 -2.31
CA VAL A 94 -18.31 0.91 -0.96
C VAL A 94 -17.24 -0.18 -1.04
N ASN A 95 -17.51 -1.27 -1.75
CA ASN A 95 -16.55 -2.37 -1.90
C ASN A 95 -15.24 -1.93 -2.57
N SER A 96 -15.35 -1.07 -3.59
CA SER A 96 -14.19 -0.49 -4.28
C SER A 96 -13.37 0.42 -3.35
N ALA A 97 -14.05 1.30 -2.60
CA ALA A 97 -13.41 2.20 -1.63
C ALA A 97 -12.71 1.42 -0.50
N HIS A 98 -13.36 0.37 0.01
CA HIS A 98 -12.79 -0.52 1.02
C HIS A 98 -11.53 -1.22 0.51
N THR A 99 -11.56 -1.75 -0.72
CA THR A 99 -10.40 -2.39 -1.35
C THR A 99 -9.21 -1.43 -1.47
N VAL A 100 -9.45 -0.18 -1.88
CA VAL A 100 -8.40 0.85 -1.95
C VAL A 100 -7.83 1.12 -0.56
N ARG A 101 -8.69 1.31 0.44
CA ARG A 101 -8.33 1.60 1.82
C ARG A 101 -7.47 0.48 2.43
N GLU A 102 -7.85 -0.78 2.23
CA GLU A 102 -7.04 -1.93 2.67
C GLU A 102 -5.69 -2.02 1.96
N GLY A 103 -5.65 -1.76 0.65
CA GLY A 103 -4.37 -1.69 -0.08
C GLY A 103 -3.42 -0.61 0.46
N ARG A 104 -3.96 0.56 0.83
CA ARG A 104 -3.18 1.63 1.48
C ARG A 104 -2.72 1.21 2.88
N ALA A 105 -3.61 0.62 3.69
CA ALA A 105 -3.30 0.15 5.03
C ALA A 105 -2.19 -0.93 5.01
N MET A 106 -2.30 -1.90 4.10
CA MET A 106 -1.29 -2.95 3.90
C MET A 106 0.08 -2.35 3.53
N THR A 107 0.11 -1.34 2.67
CA THR A 107 1.35 -0.65 2.30
C THR A 107 1.99 0.05 3.50
N VAL A 108 1.20 0.74 4.32
CA VAL A 108 1.71 1.38 5.55
C VAL A 108 2.24 0.34 6.53
N ARG A 109 1.52 -0.77 6.76
CA ARG A 109 2.00 -1.89 7.59
C ARG A 109 3.34 -2.43 7.10
N HIS A 110 3.47 -2.64 5.80
CA HIS A 110 4.72 -3.10 5.20
C HIS A 110 5.88 -2.14 5.42
N LEU A 111 5.65 -0.82 5.33
CA LEU A 111 6.68 0.19 5.56
C LEU A 111 7.11 0.29 7.03
N LEU A 112 6.23 -0.06 7.96
CA LEU A 112 6.51 -0.05 9.40
C LEU A 112 7.10 -1.37 9.90
N ASP A 113 7.02 -2.45 9.13
CA ASP A 113 7.55 -3.76 9.51
C ASP A 113 9.09 -3.78 9.41
N PRO A 114 9.82 -3.93 10.55
CA PRO A 114 11.27 -4.00 10.54
C PRO A 114 11.83 -5.25 9.84
N GLN A 115 11.01 -6.29 9.64
CA GLN A 115 11.37 -7.56 9.02
C GLN A 115 10.96 -7.66 7.55
N ALA A 116 10.28 -6.65 7.01
CA ALA A 116 9.86 -6.65 5.62
C ALA A 116 11.06 -6.66 4.65
N ILE A 117 10.98 -7.47 3.61
CA ILE A 117 12.02 -7.57 2.57
C ILE A 117 12.19 -6.20 1.90
N GLY A 118 13.41 -5.66 1.95
CA GLY A 118 13.73 -4.35 1.40
C GLY A 118 13.73 -3.21 2.42
N ASN A 119 13.18 -3.41 3.62
CA ASN A 119 13.30 -2.45 4.72
C ASN A 119 14.68 -2.58 5.37
N ARG A 120 15.53 -1.57 5.13
CA ARG A 120 16.80 -1.42 5.85
C ARG A 120 16.52 -0.70 7.16
N SER A 121 16.12 -1.43 8.21
CA SER A 121 16.13 -0.85 9.56
C SER A 121 17.46 -1.12 10.25
N PRO A 122 18.28 -0.09 10.53
CA PRO A 122 18.92 0.06 11.82
C PRO A 122 18.01 0.98 12.64
N GLY A 123 17.31 0.41 13.64
CA GLY A 123 16.54 1.20 14.58
C GLY A 123 17.42 2.28 15.21
N ALA A 124 17.08 3.54 14.94
CA ALA A 124 17.32 4.71 15.79
C ALA A 124 17.08 5.92 14.90
N TRP A 125 16.01 6.65 15.19
CA TRP A 125 15.79 8.00 14.71
C TRP A 125 16.80 8.98 15.37
N ARG A 126 18.08 8.66 15.26
CA ARG A 126 19.22 9.43 15.76
C ARG A 126 20.48 9.10 14.95
N GLY A 127 20.58 9.73 13.78
CA GLY A 127 21.85 10.25 13.24
C GLY A 127 23.01 9.29 12.99
N THR A 128 22.84 7.97 12.97
CA THR A 128 23.91 7.08 12.53
C THR A 128 23.81 6.88 11.01
N ALA A 129 24.73 7.53 10.31
CA ALA A 129 24.86 7.42 8.86
C ALA A 129 24.81 5.94 8.43
N PRO A 130 24.05 5.58 7.38
CA PRO A 130 24.04 4.23 6.89
C PRO A 130 25.42 3.92 6.33
N THR A 131 26.17 3.07 7.03
CA THR A 131 27.39 2.48 6.49
C THR A 131 27.01 1.72 5.23
N ALA A 132 27.47 2.21 4.08
CA ALA A 132 27.28 1.60 2.78
C ALA A 132 27.97 0.23 2.76
N ARG A 133 27.26 -0.82 3.19
CA ARG A 133 27.71 -2.20 2.98
C ARG A 133 27.41 -2.58 1.53
N ARG A 134 28.43 -2.40 0.69
CA ARG A 134 28.55 -3.02 -0.63
C ARG A 134 28.59 -4.54 -0.42
N GLY A 135 27.47 -5.22 -0.67
CA GLY A 135 27.44 -6.68 -0.68
C GLY A 135 28.37 -7.23 -1.77
N PRO A 136 28.87 -8.46 -1.63
CA PRO A 136 29.70 -9.07 -2.66
C PRO A 136 28.85 -9.22 -3.93
N ALA A 137 29.29 -8.58 -5.02
CA ALA A 137 28.68 -8.77 -6.32
C ALA A 137 28.89 -10.24 -6.72
N LEU A 138 27.81 -11.00 -6.83
CA LEU A 138 27.86 -12.34 -7.41
C LEU A 138 28.32 -12.18 -8.87
N PRO A 139 29.44 -12.79 -9.29
CA PRO A 139 29.89 -12.71 -10.66
C PRO A 139 28.86 -13.43 -11.55
N THR A 140 28.08 -12.65 -12.29
CA THR A 140 27.21 -13.21 -13.33
C THR A 140 28.12 -13.58 -14.50
N THR A 141 28.47 -14.85 -14.62
CA THR A 141 29.16 -15.36 -15.80
C THR A 141 28.13 -15.43 -16.93
N ALA A 142 28.44 -14.82 -18.08
CA ALA A 142 27.58 -14.90 -19.25
C ALA A 142 27.55 -16.35 -19.77
N PRO A 143 26.39 -16.86 -20.20
CA PRO A 143 26.28 -18.22 -20.71
C PRO A 143 27.11 -18.36 -22.00
N SER A 144 27.96 -19.38 -22.04
CA SER A 144 28.72 -19.74 -23.24
C SER A 144 27.79 -20.42 -24.24
N VAL A 145 27.54 -19.77 -25.37
CA VAL A 145 26.80 -20.36 -26.49
C VAL A 145 27.73 -21.37 -27.19
N PRO A 146 27.30 -22.60 -27.48
CA PRO A 146 28.13 -23.59 -28.17
C PRO A 146 28.45 -23.11 -29.58
N ASP A 147 29.73 -23.17 -29.92
CA ASP A 147 30.29 -22.86 -31.23
C ASP A 147 29.78 -23.90 -32.25
N THR A 148 29.08 -23.45 -33.28
CA THR A 148 28.60 -24.32 -34.35
C THR A 148 29.77 -24.59 -35.29
N ALA A 149 30.51 -25.65 -35.01
CA ALA A 149 31.52 -26.17 -35.92
C ALA A 149 30.87 -26.51 -37.27
N GLN A 150 31.18 -25.72 -38.30
CA GLN A 150 30.84 -26.04 -39.68
C GLN A 150 31.59 -27.32 -40.08
N ALA A 151 30.85 -28.41 -40.28
CA ALA A 151 31.40 -29.64 -40.83
C ALA A 151 31.76 -29.43 -42.31
N PRO A 152 32.99 -29.78 -42.77
CA PRO A 152 33.34 -29.71 -44.18
C PRO A 152 32.70 -30.88 -44.95
N VAL A 153 31.84 -30.57 -45.92
CA VAL A 153 31.32 -31.54 -46.89
C VAL A 153 32.45 -31.87 -47.88
N ARG A 154 33.11 -33.02 -47.68
CA ARG A 154 33.97 -33.65 -48.70
C ARG A 154 33.09 -34.45 -49.67
N GLY A 155 32.73 -33.84 -50.80
CA GLY A 155 32.28 -34.58 -51.98
C GLY A 155 33.50 -34.96 -52.83
N ALA A 156 33.78 -36.26 -52.91
CA ALA A 156 34.78 -36.82 -53.82
C ALA A 156 34.21 -36.94 -55.24
N ALA A 157 35.09 -36.79 -56.23
CA ALA A 157 34.82 -36.81 -57.66
C ALA A 157 34.50 -38.21 -58.23
N ARG A 158 33.54 -38.29 -59.16
CA ARG A 158 33.71 -38.78 -60.55
C ARG A 158 32.42 -38.61 -61.35
#